data_AF-A0A5J5S1J7-F1
#
_entry.id   AF-A0A5J5S1J7-F1
#
_cell.length_a   1.000
_cell.length_b   1.000
_cell.length_c   1.000
_cell.angle_alpha   90.00
_cell.angle_beta   90.00
_cell.angle_gamma   90.00
#
_symmetry.space_group_name_H-M   'P 1'
#
loop_
_entity.id
_entity.type
_entity.pdbx_description
1 polymer ?
#
loop_
_entity_poly.entity_id
_entity_poly.type
_entity_poly.pdbx_seq_one_letter_code
_entity_poly.pdbx_strand_id
1 'polypeptide(L)'
;MESSCPSTPRWNLDRPFLTGRFHQEIKGTSRFASDAKGCPLDSFSSGLENPIGCYDGAVQELIVIDDLLFALVGIEGRYISIKRVHGKADVFSFQVDASMDLALQEIAKRIFPLCESFLLIDEFVESGSQFKNGLVNHALAAALWALLLDYQAMVAQLEHQFRLRRLSIQGLWFCYQPMMGSMQALSTVIKKVSANNYAGSAVLNLLQSQAKAMAGDCAVRSLLEKMTHSASIAYLSILERVISWFILWI
;
A
#
# COMPACT_ATOMS: atom_id res chain seq x y z
N MET A 1 19.03 -0.66 -37.05
CA MET A 1 18.20 -1.56 -36.21
C MET A 1 18.03 -0.86 -34.88
N GLU A 2 16.95 -0.11 -34.72
CA GLU A 2 16.62 0.52 -33.43
C GLU A 2 16.32 -0.62 -32.44
N SER A 3 17.21 -0.86 -31.50
CA SER A 3 16.97 -1.76 -30.39
C SER A 3 15.90 -1.13 -29.50
N SER A 4 14.64 -1.46 -29.78
CA SER A 4 13.50 -1.07 -28.95
C SER A 4 13.79 -1.46 -27.50
N CYS A 5 13.67 -0.51 -26.57
CA CYS A 5 13.85 -0.76 -25.14
C CYS A 5 13.07 -2.01 -24.70
N PRO A 6 13.60 -2.82 -23.78
CA PRO A 6 12.89 -4.01 -23.29
C PRO A 6 11.51 -3.59 -22.79
N SER A 7 10.47 -4.23 -23.32
CA SER A 7 9.09 -3.95 -22.95
C SER A 7 8.60 -5.02 -21.96
N THR A 8 7.85 -4.58 -20.95
CA THR A 8 7.24 -5.51 -20.01
C THR A 8 6.23 -6.39 -20.76
N PRO A 9 6.28 -7.74 -20.61
CA PRO A 9 5.31 -8.62 -21.25
C PRO A 9 3.87 -8.31 -20.82
N ARG A 10 2.92 -8.39 -21.76
CA ARG A 10 1.50 -8.09 -21.49
C ARG A 10 0.88 -8.95 -20.38
N TRP A 11 1.30 -10.22 -20.28
CA TRP A 11 0.82 -11.13 -19.24
C TRP A 11 1.15 -10.66 -17.81
N ASN A 12 2.14 -9.80 -17.63
CA ASN A 12 2.48 -9.23 -16.31
C ASN A 12 1.56 -8.05 -15.94
N LEU A 13 0.93 -7.40 -16.92
CA LEU A 13 0.00 -6.29 -16.72
C LEU A 13 -1.46 -6.74 -16.61
N ASP A 14 -1.80 -7.85 -17.26
CA ASP A 14 -3.18 -8.31 -17.42
C ASP A 14 -3.67 -9.16 -16.23
N ARG A 15 -2.81 -9.45 -15.24
CA ARG A 15 -3.11 -10.37 -14.12
C ARG A 15 -3.58 -9.58 -12.89
N PRO A 16 -4.86 -9.68 -12.48
CA PRO A 16 -5.40 -8.89 -11.38
C PRO A 16 -4.72 -9.16 -10.03
N PHE A 17 -4.29 -10.40 -9.79
CA PHE A 17 -3.62 -10.82 -8.55
C PHE A 17 -2.14 -10.43 -8.48
N LEU A 18 -1.54 -10.00 -9.60
CA LEU A 18 -0.16 -9.49 -9.66
C LEU A 18 -0.09 -7.96 -9.77
N THR A 19 -1.24 -7.30 -9.78
CA THR A 19 -1.37 -5.85 -9.97
C THR A 19 -2.20 -5.20 -8.86
N GLY A 20 -2.48 -5.95 -7.79
CA GLY A 20 -3.41 -5.54 -6.73
C GLY A 20 -4.85 -5.23 -7.20
N ARG A 21 -5.22 -5.54 -8.45
CA ARG A 21 -6.52 -5.19 -9.08
C ARG A 21 -7.64 -6.20 -8.80
N PHE A 22 -7.45 -7.08 -7.82
CA PHE A 22 -8.46 -8.07 -7.46
C PHE A 22 -9.59 -7.50 -6.57
N HIS A 23 -9.40 -6.30 -6.01
CA HIS A 23 -10.42 -5.60 -5.24
C HIS A 23 -11.59 -5.12 -6.10
N GLN A 24 -12.80 -5.08 -5.52
CA GLN A 24 -13.97 -4.53 -6.21
C GLN A 24 -13.73 -3.09 -6.66
N GLU A 25 -13.81 -2.87 -7.97
CA GLU A 25 -13.69 -1.56 -8.60
C GLU A 25 -15.04 -0.84 -8.53
N ILE A 26 -15.13 0.24 -7.77
CA ILE A 26 -16.26 1.17 -7.93
C ILE A 26 -15.96 2.03 -9.15
N LYS A 27 -16.52 1.64 -10.30
CA LYS A 27 -16.49 2.48 -11.49
C LYS A 27 -17.23 3.78 -11.19
N GLY A 28 -16.51 4.89 -11.10
CA GLY A 28 -17.11 6.21 -10.90
C GLY A 28 -18.15 6.46 -11.98
N THR A 29 -19.43 6.56 -11.57
CA THR A 29 -20.58 6.77 -12.45
C THR A 29 -20.33 7.95 -13.39
N SER A 30 -20.06 7.64 -14.66
CA SER A 30 -20.24 8.58 -15.75
C SER A 30 -21.73 8.91 -15.84
N ARG A 31 -22.08 10.17 -15.55
CA ARG A 31 -23.41 10.72 -15.81
C ARG A 31 -23.73 10.50 -17.29
N PHE A 32 -24.78 9.73 -17.56
CA PHE A 32 -25.72 9.77 -18.70
C PHE A 32 -26.25 8.35 -18.98
N ALA A 33 -27.36 7.98 -18.32
CA ALA A 33 -28.47 7.23 -18.90
C ALA A 33 -29.57 7.06 -17.83
N SER A 34 -30.78 7.42 -18.23
CA SER A 34 -32.04 7.49 -17.49
C SER A 34 -32.66 6.12 -17.18
N ASP A 35 -33.44 6.11 -16.09
CA ASP A 35 -34.54 5.18 -15.77
C ASP A 35 -34.26 3.68 -15.67
N ALA A 36 -34.05 3.22 -14.42
CA ALA A 36 -34.67 2.00 -13.92
C ALA A 36 -34.78 2.06 -12.38
N LYS A 37 -36.01 1.97 -11.87
CA LYS A 37 -36.29 1.64 -10.46
C LYS A 37 -35.74 0.25 -10.16
N GLY A 38 -34.91 0.13 -9.12
CA GLY A 38 -34.50 -1.16 -8.56
C GLY A 38 -33.42 -1.02 -7.49
N CYS A 39 -33.81 -1.29 -6.25
CA CYS A 39 -33.06 -1.69 -5.03
C CYS A 39 -31.61 -1.21 -4.78
N PRO A 40 -31.26 -0.78 -3.54
CA PRO A 40 -29.86 -0.71 -3.14
C PRO A 40 -29.31 -2.14 -3.10
N LEU A 41 -28.38 -2.45 -4.02
CA LEU A 41 -27.65 -3.70 -4.04
C LEU A 41 -26.51 -3.61 -3.03
N ASP A 42 -26.82 -3.90 -1.76
CA ASP A 42 -25.84 -4.14 -0.71
C ASP A 42 -25.03 -5.40 -1.08
N SER A 43 -23.92 -5.21 -1.77
CA SER A 43 -23.01 -6.30 -2.15
C SER A 43 -22.08 -6.66 -1.00
N PHE A 44 -22.66 -7.24 0.06
CA PHE A 44 -21.97 -8.18 0.93
C PHE A 44 -22.29 -9.59 0.40
N SER A 45 -21.59 -10.03 -0.64
CA SER A 45 -21.69 -11.43 -1.08
C SER A 45 -20.80 -12.30 -0.21
N SER A 46 -21.26 -12.63 1.00
CA SER A 46 -20.98 -13.91 1.65
C SER A 46 -22.31 -14.54 2.05
N GLY A 47 -22.73 -15.54 1.30
CA GLY A 47 -23.93 -16.30 1.63
C GLY A 47 -23.74 -17.00 2.97
N LEU A 48 -24.67 -16.77 3.90
CA LEU A 48 -24.87 -17.52 5.15
C LEU A 48 -23.92 -17.22 6.33
N GLU A 49 -23.54 -15.96 6.58
CA GLU A 49 -22.93 -15.59 7.87
C GLU A 49 -23.88 -14.70 8.68
N ASN A 50 -24.04 -15.03 9.96
CA ASN A 50 -24.80 -14.18 10.89
C ASN A 50 -24.14 -12.80 10.97
N PRO A 51 -24.94 -11.71 11.07
CA PRO A 51 -24.39 -10.38 11.25
C PRO A 51 -23.52 -10.35 12.50
N ILE A 52 -22.40 -9.62 12.44
CA ILE A 52 -21.39 -9.69 13.50
C ILE A 52 -21.95 -9.27 14.87
N GLY A 53 -22.97 -8.41 14.89
CA GLY A 53 -23.67 -7.99 16.10
C GLY A 53 -24.47 -9.10 16.82
N CYS A 54 -24.62 -10.29 16.24
CA CYS A 54 -25.24 -11.44 16.90
C CYS A 54 -24.29 -12.22 17.82
N TYR A 55 -22.99 -11.92 17.81
CA TYR A 55 -22.00 -12.60 18.64
C TYR A 55 -21.75 -11.85 19.96
N ASP A 56 -21.29 -12.58 20.97
CA ASP A 56 -20.79 -11.98 22.21
C ASP A 56 -19.54 -11.12 21.92
N GLY A 57 -19.35 -10.05 22.71
CA GLY A 57 -18.28 -9.08 22.49
C GLY A 57 -16.88 -9.70 22.41
N ALA A 58 -16.61 -10.75 23.18
CA ALA A 58 -15.32 -11.45 23.13
C ALA A 58 -15.13 -12.23 21.80
N VAL A 59 -16.19 -12.80 21.26
CA VAL A 59 -16.17 -13.50 19.96
C VAL A 59 -16.06 -12.50 18.83
N GLN A 60 -16.80 -11.40 18.95
CA GLN A 60 -16.74 -10.29 17.99
C GLN A 60 -15.34 -9.70 17.89
N GLU A 61 -14.66 -9.44 19.01
CA GLU A 61 -13.28 -8.92 19.01
C GLU A 61 -12.33 -9.84 18.22
N LEU A 62 -12.44 -11.16 18.41
CA LEU A 62 -11.60 -12.13 17.70
C LEU A 62 -11.86 -12.15 16.19
N ILE A 63 -13.12 -12.10 15.78
CA ILE A 63 -13.50 -12.03 14.36
C ILE A 63 -12.95 -10.75 13.73
N VAL A 64 -13.05 -9.62 14.43
CA VAL A 64 -12.54 -8.33 13.95
C VAL A 64 -11.01 -8.33 13.83
N ILE A 65 -10.30 -8.91 14.81
CA ILE A 65 -8.84 -9.02 14.74
C ILE A 65 -8.41 -9.87 13.54
N ASP A 66 -9.07 -11.00 13.31
CA ASP A 66 -8.80 -11.90 12.17
C ASP A 66 -8.97 -11.15 10.84
N ASP A 67 -10.11 -10.48 10.64
CA ASP A 67 -10.37 -9.68 9.45
C ASP A 67 -9.42 -8.48 9.31
N LEU A 68 -9.00 -7.85 10.41
CA LEU A 68 -8.01 -6.77 10.38
C LEU A 68 -6.65 -7.29 9.92
N LEU A 69 -6.22 -8.46 10.39
CA LEU A 69 -4.97 -9.10 9.97
C LEU A 69 -4.99 -9.41 8.47
N PHE A 70 -6.12 -9.86 7.91
CA PHE A 70 -6.30 -9.98 6.46
C PHE A 70 -6.19 -8.62 5.75
N ALA A 71 -6.91 -7.60 6.25
CA ALA A 71 -6.92 -6.27 5.64
C ALA A 71 -5.53 -5.59 5.64
N LEU A 72 -4.69 -5.89 6.62
CA LEU A 72 -3.32 -5.37 6.74
C LEU A 72 -2.36 -5.95 5.69
N VAL A 73 -2.66 -7.13 5.14
CA VAL A 73 -1.94 -7.72 4.01
C VAL A 73 -2.63 -7.37 2.68
N GLY A 74 -3.68 -6.55 2.71
CA GLY A 74 -4.44 -6.18 1.52
C GLY A 74 -5.41 -7.26 1.06
N ILE A 75 -5.81 -8.20 1.92
CA ILE A 75 -6.79 -9.22 1.60
C ILE A 75 -8.15 -8.80 2.17
N GLU A 76 -9.22 -8.98 1.38
CA GLU A 76 -10.59 -8.72 1.87
C GLU A 76 -10.98 -9.74 2.94
N GLY A 77 -11.46 -9.24 4.07
CA GLY A 77 -12.01 -10.04 5.17
C GLY A 77 -13.49 -10.34 4.96
N ARG A 78 -14.11 -10.98 5.95
CA ARG A 78 -15.54 -11.35 5.89
C ARG A 78 -16.48 -10.17 6.22
N TYR A 79 -16.11 -9.37 7.20
CA TYR A 79 -16.84 -8.22 7.72
C TYR A 79 -16.13 -6.88 7.43
N ILE A 80 -14.88 -6.92 6.95
CA ILE A 80 -14.10 -5.77 6.49
C ILE A 80 -13.85 -5.91 4.99
N SER A 81 -14.45 -5.00 4.21
CA SER A 81 -14.26 -4.95 2.75
C SER A 81 -13.36 -3.79 2.35
N ILE A 82 -12.55 -4.04 1.32
CA ILE A 82 -11.61 -3.09 0.73
C ILE A 82 -12.19 -2.68 -0.62
N LYS A 83 -12.49 -1.40 -0.79
CA LYS A 83 -13.03 -0.86 -2.05
C LYS A 83 -12.03 0.09 -2.67
N ARG A 84 -11.70 -0.16 -3.93
CA ARG A 84 -10.83 0.71 -4.72
C ARG A 84 -11.70 1.70 -5.48
N VAL A 85 -11.50 3.00 -5.23
CA VAL A 85 -12.18 4.07 -5.96
C VAL A 85 -11.20 4.62 -7.00
N HIS A 86 -11.37 4.18 -8.24
CA HIS A 86 -10.49 4.61 -9.33
C HIS A 86 -10.81 6.05 -9.76
N GLY A 87 -9.82 6.94 -9.64
CA GLY A 87 -9.89 8.36 -9.97
C GLY A 87 -8.52 8.95 -10.33
N LYS A 88 -8.34 10.28 -10.22
CA LYS A 88 -7.02 10.94 -10.47
C LYS A 88 -5.93 10.59 -9.44
N ALA A 89 -6.33 10.06 -8.30
CA ALA A 89 -5.48 9.42 -7.31
C ALA A 89 -6.22 8.15 -6.89
N ASP A 90 -5.55 6.99 -6.94
CA ASP A 90 -6.18 5.76 -6.48
C ASP A 90 -6.36 5.88 -4.96
N VAL A 91 -7.61 5.83 -4.49
CA VAL A 91 -7.94 5.95 -3.08
C VAL A 91 -8.61 4.65 -2.65
N PHE A 92 -8.02 4.00 -1.65
CA PHE A 92 -8.62 2.83 -1.02
C PHE A 92 -9.58 3.28 0.07
N SER A 93 -10.77 2.71 0.08
CA SER A 93 -11.79 2.95 1.09
C SER A 93 -12.12 1.64 1.79
N PHE A 94 -12.07 1.66 3.12
CA PHE A 94 -12.38 0.49 3.94
C PHE A 94 -13.79 0.63 4.48
N GLN A 95 -14.60 -0.42 4.33
CA GLN A 95 -15.94 -0.48 4.88
C GLN A 95 -16.04 -1.61 5.89
N VAL A 96 -16.66 -1.31 7.02
CA VAL A 96 -16.89 -2.22 8.15
C VAL A 96 -18.37 -2.49 8.26
N ASP A 97 -18.72 -3.74 8.59
CA ASP A 97 -20.10 -4.12 8.87
C ASP A 97 -20.77 -3.20 9.91
N ALA A 98 -21.99 -2.75 9.60
CA ALA A 98 -22.71 -1.77 10.41
C ALA A 98 -23.28 -2.35 11.72
N SER A 99 -23.36 -3.68 11.86
CA SER A 99 -23.81 -4.34 13.08
C SER A 99 -22.69 -4.52 14.11
N MET A 100 -21.48 -4.03 13.81
CA MET A 100 -20.34 -4.12 14.70
C MET A 100 -20.46 -3.22 15.94
N ASP A 101 -19.92 -3.67 17.07
CA ASP A 101 -19.78 -2.82 18.25
C ASP A 101 -18.99 -1.55 17.93
N LEU A 102 -19.49 -0.42 18.43
CA LEU A 102 -18.96 0.92 18.11
C LEU A 102 -17.50 1.07 18.55
N ALA A 103 -17.10 0.49 19.69
CA ALA A 103 -15.72 0.62 20.15
C ALA A 103 -14.74 -0.14 19.24
N LEU A 104 -15.11 -1.35 18.82
CA LEU A 104 -14.33 -2.13 17.87
C LEU A 104 -14.26 -1.44 16.50
N GLN A 105 -15.36 -0.87 16.05
CA GLN A 105 -15.43 -0.13 14.79
C GLN A 105 -14.49 1.08 14.80
N GLU A 106 -14.45 1.85 15.89
CA GLU A 106 -13.55 3.00 16.02
C GLU A 106 -12.07 2.59 16.04
N ILE A 107 -11.72 1.47 16.66
CA ILE A 107 -10.33 0.97 16.65
C ILE A 107 -9.95 0.48 15.25
N ALA A 108 -10.82 -0.26 14.57
CA ALA A 108 -10.60 -0.70 13.20
C ALA A 108 -10.38 0.50 12.25
N LYS A 109 -11.22 1.54 12.36
CA LYS A 109 -11.08 2.79 11.60
C LYS A 109 -9.74 3.49 11.80
N ARG A 110 -9.13 3.38 12.99
CA ARG A 110 -7.81 3.94 13.27
C ARG A 110 -6.68 3.19 12.57
N ILE A 111 -6.86 1.90 12.29
CA ILE A 111 -5.87 1.03 11.63
C ILE A 111 -5.90 1.21 10.10
N PHE A 112 -7.05 1.53 9.50
CA PHE A 112 -7.19 1.63 8.04
C PHE A 112 -6.22 2.56 7.29
N PRO A 113 -5.81 3.73 7.83
CA PRO A 113 -4.78 4.54 7.16
C PRO A 113 -3.45 3.81 6.94
N LEU A 114 -3.15 2.80 7.77
CA LEU A 114 -1.99 1.92 7.57
C LEU A 114 -2.21 1.01 6.36
N CYS A 115 -3.35 0.33 6.32
CA CYS A 115 -3.72 -0.57 5.23
C CYS A 115 -3.75 0.16 3.89
N GLU A 116 -4.31 1.39 3.86
CA GLU A 116 -4.28 2.25 2.67
C GLU A 116 -2.83 2.53 2.24
N SER A 117 -1.96 2.88 3.19
CA SER A 117 -0.56 3.19 2.89
C SER A 117 0.18 1.96 2.36
N PHE A 118 -0.08 0.77 2.91
CA PHE A 118 0.46 -0.51 2.43
C PHE A 118 0.06 -0.77 0.98
N LEU A 119 -1.24 -0.73 0.67
CA LEU A 119 -1.76 -1.00 -0.68
C LEU A 119 -1.18 -0.04 -1.72
N LEU A 120 -1.02 1.24 -1.38
CA LEU A 120 -0.42 2.24 -2.27
C LEU A 120 1.07 1.99 -2.53
N ILE A 121 1.81 1.56 -1.50
CA ILE A 121 3.22 1.22 -1.65
C ILE A 121 3.37 -0.05 -2.48
N ASP A 122 2.53 -1.05 -2.23
CA ASP A 122 2.53 -2.33 -2.96
C ASP A 122 2.24 -2.11 -4.46
N GLU A 123 1.21 -1.35 -4.80
CA GLU A 123 0.89 -0.96 -6.17
C GLU A 123 2.04 -0.17 -6.85
N PHE A 124 2.74 0.68 -6.10
CA PHE A 124 3.91 1.38 -6.62
C PHE A 124 5.08 0.43 -6.87
N VAL A 125 5.29 -0.59 -6.05
CA VAL A 125 6.36 -1.58 -6.28
C VAL A 125 6.04 -2.43 -7.50
N GLU A 126 4.79 -2.89 -7.63
CA GLU A 126 4.32 -3.65 -8.79
C GLU A 126 4.47 -2.84 -10.09
N SER A 127 4.01 -1.58 -10.09
CA SER A 127 4.18 -0.68 -11.24
C SER A 127 5.64 -0.28 -11.47
N GLY A 128 6.42 -0.10 -10.41
CA GLY A 128 7.86 0.18 -10.39
C GLY A 128 8.71 -0.91 -11.04
N SER A 129 8.20 -2.14 -11.17
CA SER A 129 8.87 -3.23 -11.87
C SER A 129 8.90 -3.08 -13.40
N GLN A 130 8.13 -2.16 -13.97
CA GLN A 130 8.07 -1.95 -15.41
C GLN A 130 9.34 -1.24 -15.92
N PHE A 131 9.93 -1.75 -17.01
CA PHE A 131 11.16 -1.20 -17.63
C PHE A 131 11.07 0.27 -18.07
N LYS A 132 9.85 0.84 -18.12
CA LYS A 132 9.61 2.25 -18.43
C LYS A 132 10.00 3.17 -17.27
N ASN A 133 10.04 2.64 -16.06
CA ASN A 133 10.37 3.39 -14.86
C ASN A 133 11.89 3.37 -14.71
N GLY A 134 12.54 4.54 -14.81
CA GLY A 134 14.01 4.61 -14.85
C GLY A 134 14.72 3.90 -13.69
N LEU A 135 16.02 3.65 -13.83
CA LEU A 135 16.83 2.87 -12.88
C LEU A 135 16.70 3.33 -11.40
N VAL A 136 16.54 4.62 -11.15
CA VAL A 136 16.32 5.17 -9.81
C VAL A 136 14.97 4.74 -9.22
N ASN A 137 13.92 4.66 -10.04
CA ASN A 137 12.60 4.19 -9.62
C ASN A 137 12.61 2.68 -9.35
N HIS A 138 13.38 1.90 -10.12
CA HIS A 138 13.60 0.48 -9.84
C HIS A 138 14.33 0.27 -8.51
N ALA A 139 15.40 1.02 -8.25
CA ALA A 139 16.12 0.93 -6.98
C ALA A 139 15.24 1.33 -5.80
N LEU A 140 14.42 2.39 -5.96
CA LEU A 140 13.45 2.80 -4.96
C LEU A 140 12.37 1.72 -4.74
N ALA A 141 11.82 1.12 -5.79
CA ALA A 141 10.85 0.04 -5.69
C ALA A 141 11.44 -1.18 -4.96
N ALA A 142 12.69 -1.54 -5.23
CA ALA A 142 13.38 -2.61 -4.51
C ALA A 142 13.57 -2.29 -3.01
N ALA A 143 13.92 -1.05 -2.67
CA ALA A 143 14.03 -0.60 -1.29
C ALA A 143 12.67 -0.59 -0.56
N LEU A 144 11.60 -0.18 -1.25
CA LEU A 144 10.23 -0.23 -0.73
C LEU A 144 9.78 -1.67 -0.51
N TRP A 145 10.05 -2.58 -1.45
CA TRP A 145 9.75 -4.00 -1.32
C TRP A 145 10.41 -4.62 -0.08
N ALA A 146 11.69 -4.31 0.17
CA ALA A 146 12.39 -4.77 1.36
C ALA A 146 11.69 -4.32 2.66
N LEU A 147 11.20 -3.08 2.71
CA LEU A 147 10.41 -2.60 3.84
C LEU A 147 9.06 -3.30 3.96
N LEU A 148 8.39 -3.61 2.84
CA LEU A 148 7.14 -4.36 2.85
C LEU A 148 7.33 -5.79 3.39
N LEU A 149 8.47 -6.43 3.11
CA LEU A 149 8.79 -7.74 3.68
C LEU A 149 8.95 -7.69 5.21
N ASP A 150 9.61 -6.67 5.74
CA ASP A 150 9.73 -6.47 7.20
C ASP A 150 8.35 -6.23 7.84
N TYR A 151 7.50 -5.45 7.17
CA TYR A 151 6.11 -5.23 7.60
C TYR A 151 5.29 -6.53 7.59
N GLN A 152 5.37 -7.34 6.52
CA GLN A 152 4.69 -8.63 6.45
C GLN A 152 5.17 -9.61 7.51
N ALA A 153 6.47 -9.60 7.83
CA ALA A 153 7.01 -10.41 8.92
C ALA A 153 6.43 -10.00 10.28
N MET A 154 6.25 -8.70 10.53
CA MET A 154 5.57 -8.21 11.74
C MET A 154 4.10 -8.65 11.78
N VAL A 155 3.35 -8.54 10.67
CA VAL A 155 1.95 -9.00 10.61
C VAL A 155 1.87 -10.51 10.88
N ALA A 156 2.78 -11.32 10.32
CA ALA A 156 2.85 -12.75 10.59
C ALA A 156 3.14 -13.07 12.07
N GLN A 157 3.99 -12.27 12.73
CA GLN A 157 4.23 -12.40 14.17
C GLN A 157 2.95 -12.10 14.99
N LEU A 158 2.19 -11.08 14.59
CA LEU A 158 0.92 -10.74 15.25
C LEU A 158 -0.13 -11.82 15.03
N GLU A 159 -0.23 -12.39 13.83
CA GLU A 159 -1.09 -13.54 13.54
C GLU A 159 -0.72 -14.75 14.42
N HIS A 160 0.58 -15.00 14.61
CA HIS A 160 1.03 -16.04 15.53
C HIS A 160 0.58 -15.79 16.98
N GLN A 161 0.71 -14.55 17.48
CA GLN A 161 0.22 -14.19 18.83
C GLN A 161 -1.30 -14.31 18.96
N PHE A 162 -2.02 -13.99 17.88
CA PHE A 162 -3.48 -14.17 17.80
C PHE A 162 -3.88 -15.64 17.91
N ARG A 163 -3.19 -16.55 17.20
CA ARG A 163 -3.41 -18.00 17.31
C ARG A 163 -3.16 -18.53 18.72
N LEU A 164 -2.23 -17.93 19.46
CA LEU A 164 -1.96 -18.24 20.87
C LEU A 164 -2.97 -17.63 21.85
N ARG A 165 -4.01 -16.91 21.38
CA ARG A 165 -5.02 -16.20 22.18
C ARG A 165 -4.43 -15.14 23.12
N ARG A 166 -3.27 -14.57 22.76
CA ARG A 166 -2.56 -13.56 23.57
C ARG A 166 -2.72 -12.14 23.04
N LEU A 167 -3.42 -11.98 21.92
CA LEU A 167 -3.59 -10.71 21.25
C LEU A 167 -5.00 -10.15 21.51
N SER A 168 -5.05 -8.94 22.05
CA SER A 168 -6.26 -8.11 22.10
C SER A 168 -6.22 -7.06 21.00
N ILE A 169 -7.37 -6.49 20.66
CA ILE A 169 -7.46 -5.44 19.63
C ILE A 169 -6.70 -4.17 20.02
N GLN A 170 -6.61 -3.89 21.32
CA GLN A 170 -5.80 -2.80 21.86
C GLN A 170 -4.30 -3.10 21.74
N GLY A 171 -3.89 -4.34 22.00
CA GLY A 171 -2.51 -4.78 21.81
C GLY A 171 -2.09 -4.72 20.34
N LEU A 172 -3.00 -5.10 19.44
CA LEU A 172 -2.85 -4.98 18.00
C LEU A 172 -2.58 -3.51 17.60
N TRP A 173 -3.44 -2.57 18.02
CA TRP A 173 -3.26 -1.14 17.76
C TRP A 173 -1.92 -0.60 18.28
N PHE A 174 -1.54 -0.99 19.50
CA PHE A 174 -0.28 -0.57 20.11
C PHE A 174 0.95 -1.03 19.32
N CYS A 175 0.95 -2.27 18.82
CA CYS A 175 2.02 -2.80 17.98
C CYS A 175 2.13 -2.08 16.63
N TYR A 176 1.03 -1.58 16.07
CA TYR A 176 1.04 -0.87 14.79
C TYR A 176 1.48 0.59 14.86
N GLN A 177 1.22 1.25 15.97
CA GLN A 177 1.51 2.67 16.18
C GLN A 177 2.92 3.13 15.71
N PRO A 178 4.04 2.42 16.00
CA PRO A 178 5.37 2.86 15.56
C PRO A 178 5.56 2.84 14.03
N MET A 179 4.84 1.97 13.31
CA MET A 179 5.00 1.81 11.85
C MET A 179 4.16 2.80 11.06
N MET A 180 3.08 3.32 11.66
CA MET A 180 2.15 4.28 11.06
C MET A 180 2.87 5.49 10.42
N GLY A 181 3.74 6.15 11.18
CA GLY A 181 4.42 7.36 10.71
C GLY A 181 5.31 7.09 9.49
N SER A 182 6.02 5.96 9.50
CA SER A 182 6.92 5.54 8.42
C SER A 182 6.15 5.22 7.14
N MET A 183 5.09 4.41 7.23
CA MET A 183 4.31 4.04 6.05
C MET A 183 3.53 5.22 5.47
N GLN A 184 2.98 6.11 6.30
CA GLN A 184 2.26 7.30 5.85
C GLN A 184 3.19 8.32 5.16
N ALA A 185 4.41 8.49 5.68
CA ALA A 185 5.42 9.33 5.05
C ALA A 185 5.78 8.80 3.66
N LEU A 186 5.98 7.49 3.53
CA LEU A 186 6.28 6.84 2.27
C LEU A 186 5.12 6.92 1.28
N SER A 187 3.90 6.64 1.72
CA SER A 187 2.72 6.72 0.85
C SER A 187 2.52 8.16 0.33
N THR A 188 2.83 9.18 1.14
CA THR A 188 2.81 10.58 0.72
C THR A 188 3.85 10.86 -0.38
N VAL A 189 5.07 10.32 -0.26
CA VAL A 189 6.10 10.45 -1.30
C VAL A 189 5.64 9.76 -2.58
N ILE A 190 5.14 8.54 -2.48
CA ILE A 190 4.68 7.75 -3.64
C ILE A 190 3.53 8.44 -4.37
N LYS A 191 2.53 8.97 -3.64
CA LYS A 191 1.44 9.77 -4.22
C LYS A 191 2.00 10.96 -5.02
N LYS A 192 3.02 11.66 -4.48
CA LYS A 192 3.68 12.79 -5.17
C LYS A 192 4.51 12.35 -6.39
N VAL A 193 5.15 11.18 -6.34
CA VAL A 193 5.89 10.59 -7.49
C VAL A 193 4.91 10.23 -8.61
N SER A 194 3.83 9.53 -8.26
CA SER A 194 2.82 9.07 -9.22
C SER A 194 2.05 10.24 -9.87
N ALA A 195 1.71 11.29 -9.11
CA ALA A 195 0.95 12.42 -9.64
C ALA A 195 1.75 13.23 -10.68
N ASN A 196 3.07 13.31 -10.53
CA ASN A 196 3.94 14.14 -11.36
C ASN A 196 4.77 13.34 -12.37
N ASN A 197 4.63 12.01 -12.41
CA ASN A 197 5.48 11.10 -13.19
C ASN A 197 6.98 11.40 -13.02
N TYR A 198 7.41 11.65 -11.77
CA TYR A 198 8.82 11.95 -11.51
C TYR A 198 9.71 10.75 -11.83
N ALA A 199 10.86 11.03 -12.47
CA ALA A 199 11.87 10.04 -12.79
C ALA A 199 13.27 10.58 -12.48
N GLY A 200 14.19 9.67 -12.13
CA GLY A 200 15.61 10.01 -11.91
C GLY A 200 15.82 10.96 -10.73
N SER A 201 16.52 12.07 -10.97
CA SER A 201 16.90 13.05 -9.93
C SER A 201 15.70 13.74 -9.27
N ALA A 202 14.57 13.87 -9.98
CA ALA A 202 13.36 14.45 -9.39
C ALA A 202 12.83 13.62 -8.21
N VAL A 203 12.94 12.28 -8.28
CA VAL A 203 12.55 11.38 -7.19
C VAL A 203 13.50 11.51 -5.99
N LEU A 204 14.81 11.62 -6.24
CA LEU A 204 15.81 11.85 -5.19
C LEU A 204 15.57 13.19 -4.47
N ASN A 205 15.33 14.26 -5.23
CA ASN A 205 15.04 15.58 -4.68
C ASN A 205 13.76 15.55 -3.83
N LEU A 206 12.73 14.84 -4.29
CA LEU A 206 11.50 14.68 -3.54
C LEU A 206 11.73 13.93 -2.23
N LEU A 207 12.40 12.78 -2.26
CA LEU A 207 12.74 12.00 -1.06
C LEU A 207 13.53 12.84 -0.05
N GLN A 208 14.54 13.57 -0.52
CA GLN A 208 15.36 14.42 0.32
C GLN A 208 14.57 15.61 0.88
N SER A 209 13.68 16.21 0.08
CA SER A 209 12.78 17.28 0.54
C SER A 209 11.82 16.81 1.62
N GLN A 210 11.29 15.59 1.47
CA GLN A 210 10.40 14.98 2.46
C GLN A 210 11.16 14.63 3.74
N ALA A 211 12.39 14.09 3.64
CA ALA A 211 13.25 13.81 4.79
C ALA A 211 13.55 15.08 5.60
N LYS A 212 13.78 16.21 4.91
CA LYS A 212 13.96 17.52 5.55
C LYS A 212 12.68 18.03 6.21
N ALA A 213 11.53 17.88 5.55
CA ALA A 213 10.23 18.27 6.11
C ALA A 213 9.86 17.46 7.37
N MET A 214 10.36 16.23 7.47
CA MET A 214 10.13 15.32 8.60
C MET A 214 11.29 15.28 9.60
N ALA A 215 12.07 16.35 9.70
CA ALA A 215 13.23 16.42 10.59
C ALA A 215 12.91 16.15 12.08
N GLY A 216 11.66 16.35 12.51
CA GLY A 216 11.20 16.07 13.87
C GLY A 216 11.04 14.59 14.21
N ASP A 217 10.88 13.71 13.21
CA ASP A 217 10.76 12.26 13.42
C ASP A 217 12.03 11.54 12.95
N CYS A 218 12.87 11.17 13.89
CA CYS A 218 14.16 10.52 13.61
C CYS A 218 14.01 9.17 12.91
N ALA A 219 12.96 8.40 13.21
CA ALA A 219 12.76 7.08 12.63
C ALA A 219 12.38 7.21 11.15
N VAL A 220 11.39 8.06 10.85
CA VAL A 220 10.95 8.32 9.47
C VAL A 220 12.06 8.95 8.64
N ARG A 221 12.81 9.90 9.21
CA ARG A 221 13.94 10.52 8.53
C ARG A 221 15.02 9.49 8.19
N SER A 222 15.43 8.65 9.15
CA SER A 222 16.43 7.61 8.90
C SER A 222 15.98 6.64 7.81
N LEU A 223 14.69 6.31 7.78
CA LEU A 223 14.12 5.48 6.73
C LEU A 223 14.19 6.13 5.34
N LEU A 224 13.77 7.40 5.25
CA LEU A 224 13.84 8.17 3.99
C LEU A 224 15.28 8.37 3.51
N GLU A 225 16.22 8.57 4.44
CA GLU A 225 17.66 8.63 4.14
C GLU A 225 18.18 7.30 3.57
N LYS A 226 17.81 6.15 4.16
CA LYS A 226 18.15 4.82 3.64
C LYS A 226 17.62 4.61 2.22
N MET A 227 16.37 5.01 1.95
CA MET A 227 15.79 4.92 0.60
C MET A 227 16.47 5.85 -0.39
N THR A 228 16.80 7.08 0.03
CA THR A 228 17.56 8.04 -0.79
C THR A 228 18.94 7.49 -1.14
N HIS A 229 19.61 6.84 -0.18
CA HIS A 229 20.92 6.22 -0.41
C HIS A 229 20.85 5.06 -1.42
N SER A 230 19.85 4.17 -1.29
CA SER A 230 19.65 3.09 -2.26
C SER A 230 19.41 3.62 -3.68
N ALA A 231 18.56 4.65 -3.80
CA ALA A 231 18.25 5.29 -5.07
C ALA A 231 19.45 6.07 -5.66
N SER A 232 20.29 6.69 -4.81
CA SER A 232 21.47 7.43 -5.26
C SER A 232 22.60 6.53 -5.74
N ILE A 233 22.76 5.33 -5.18
CA ILE A 233 23.73 4.32 -5.67
C ILE A 233 23.45 4.00 -7.15
N ALA A 234 22.18 3.75 -7.51
CA ALA A 234 21.79 3.49 -8.89
C ALA A 234 22.12 4.67 -9.81
N TYR A 235 21.88 5.91 -9.36
CA TYR A 235 22.21 7.11 -10.12
C TYR A 235 23.73 7.32 -10.29
N LEU A 236 24.51 7.14 -9.21
CA LEU A 236 25.96 7.31 -9.21
C LEU A 236 26.65 6.27 -10.09
N SER A 237 26.17 5.03 -10.13
CA SER A 237 26.73 3.99 -11.02
C SER A 237 26.68 4.39 -12.51
N ILE A 238 25.65 5.15 -12.92
CA ILE A 238 25.53 5.68 -14.28
C ILE A 238 26.55 6.80 -14.49
N LEU A 239 26.69 7.71 -13.52
CA LEU A 239 27.65 8.81 -13.58
C LEU A 239 29.09 8.31 -13.63
N GLU A 240 29.47 7.36 -12.77
CA GLU A 240 30.80 6.75 -12.78
C GLU A 240 31.12 6.15 -14.14
N ARG A 241 30.14 5.48 -14.76
CA ARG A 241 30.31 4.93 -16.09
C ARG A 241 30.50 6.05 -17.12
N VAL A 242 29.65 7.08 -17.14
CA VAL A 242 29.76 8.22 -18.07
C VAL A 242 31.10 8.93 -17.92
N ILE A 243 31.55 9.18 -16.69
CA ILE A 243 32.84 9.80 -16.40
C ILE A 243 33.98 8.90 -16.86
N SER A 244 33.91 7.60 -16.61
CA SER A 244 34.90 6.64 -17.10
C SER A 244 34.98 6.62 -18.63
N TRP A 245 33.84 6.61 -19.34
CA TRP A 245 33.80 6.73 -20.80
C TRP A 245 34.36 8.06 -21.29
N PHE A 246 34.06 9.16 -20.61
CA PHE A 246 34.57 10.50 -20.97
C PHE A 246 36.08 10.60 -20.80
N ILE A 247 36.62 10.05 -19.69
CA ILE A 247 38.06 9.98 -19.45
C ILE A 247 38.76 9.08 -20.49
N LEU A 248 38.12 7.99 -20.92
CA LEU A 248 38.65 7.11 -21.97
C LEU A 248 38.64 7.73 -23.38
N TRP A 249 37.89 8.82 -23.56
CA TRP A 249 37.71 9.50 -24.85
C TRP A 249 38.55 10.77 -24.99
N ILE A 250 39.20 11.21 -23.91
CA ILE A 250 40.20 12.29 -23.84
C ILE A 250 41.60 11.68 -23.95
#